data_AF-A0A3B9I5F4-F1
#
_entry.id   AF-A0A3B9I5F4-F1
#
_cell.length_a   1.000
_cell.length_b   1.000
_cell.length_c   1.000
_cell.angle_alpha   90.00
_cell.angle_beta   90.00
_cell.angle_gamma   90.00
#
_symmetry.space_group_name_H-M   'P 1'
#
loop_
_entity.id
_entity.type
_entity.pdbx_description
1 polymer ?
#
loop_
_entity_poly.entity_id
_entity_poly.type
_entity_poly.pdbx_seq_one_letter_code
_entity_poly.pdbx_strand_id
1 'polypeptide(L)' 'MDIRILTCDNNRYQLDSLISHIREFGIKHNINLIIDKAMTGETTLALHSQKRYHMVFLDIDLDEKVN' A
#
# COMPACT_ATOMS: atom_id res chain seq x y z
N MET A 1 -4.86 -10.21 -16.02
CA MET A 1 -5.39 -8.96 -15.42
C MET A 1 -4.46 -8.61 -14.27
N ASP A 2 -4.01 -7.36 -14.20
CA ASP A 2 -3.07 -6.92 -13.17
C ASP A 2 -3.85 -6.29 -12.02
N ILE A 3 -3.59 -6.73 -10.78
CA ILE A 3 -4.23 -6.14 -9.60
C ILE A 3 -3.30 -5.06 -9.07
N ARG A 4 -3.77 -3.81 -9.12
CA ARG A 4 -3.11 -2.64 -8.55
C ARG A 4 -3.54 -2.42 -7.11
N ILE A 5 -2.59 -2.41 -6.19
CA ILE A 5 -2.79 -2.25 -4.75
C ILE A 5 -2.02 -1.01 -4.30
N LEU A 6 -2.64 -0.20 -3.44
CA LEU A 6 -1.98 0.89 -2.73
C LEU A 6 -1.87 0.51 -1.25
N THR A 7 -0.66 0.51 -0.68
CA THR A 7 -0.45 0.27 0.76
C THR A 7 0.04 1.56 1.44
N CYS A 8 -0.60 1.95 2.53
CA CYS A 8 -0.35 3.22 3.21
C CYS A 8 -0.15 3.01 4.71
N ASP A 9 1.03 3.36 5.22
CA ASP A 9 1.40 3.22 6.63
C ASP A 9 2.60 4.14 6.93
N ASN A 10 2.56 4.90 8.02
CA ASN A 10 3.65 5.83 8.39
C ASN A 10 4.86 5.10 9.01
N ASN A 11 4.68 3.84 9.43
CA ASN A 11 5.72 2.96 9.91
C ASN A 11 6.28 2.11 8.78
N ARG A 12 7.51 2.45 8.37
CA ARG A 12 8.22 1.76 7.28
C ARG A 12 8.31 0.24 7.47
N TYR A 13 8.52 -0.24 8.69
CA TYR A 13 8.68 -1.66 8.95
C TYR A 13 7.36 -2.42 8.77
N GLN A 14 6.24 -1.85 9.22
CA GLN A 14 4.91 -2.42 9.01
C GLN A 14 4.56 -2.41 7.52
N LEU A 15 4.82 -1.31 6.83
CA LEU A 15 4.59 -1.16 5.40
C LEU A 15 5.38 -2.19 4.57
N ASP A 16 6.69 -2.30 4.80
CA ASP A 16 7.54 -3.24 4.07
C ASP A 16 7.17 -4.71 4.39
N SER A 17 6.78 -5.01 5.63
CA SER A 17 6.28 -6.32 6.04
C SER A 17 4.97 -6.68 5.32
N LEU A 18 3.99 -5.77 5.27
CA LEU A 18 2.73 -5.96 4.55
C LEU A 18 2.97 -6.20 3.06
N ILE A 19 3.83 -5.40 2.43
CA ILE A 19 4.18 -5.55 1.00
C ILE A 19 4.80 -6.93 0.75
N SER A 20 5.65 -7.43 1.65
CA SER A 20 6.24 -8.78 1.53
C SER A 20 5.16 -9.86 1.51
N HIS A 21 4.23 -9.83 2.47
CA HIS A 21 3.14 -10.80 2.56
C HIS A 21 2.23 -10.76 1.32
N ILE A 22 1.89 -9.57 0.82
CA ILE A 22 1.09 -9.41 -0.40
C ILE A 22 1.81 -10.00 -1.61
N ARG A 23 3.13 -9.78 -1.75
CA ARG A 23 3.93 -10.34 -2.84
C ARG A 23 4.00 -11.86 -2.79
N GLU A 24 4.21 -12.44 -1.61
CA GLU A 24 4.21 -13.89 -1.42
C GLU A 24 2.86 -14.51 -1.83
N PHE A 25 1.76 -13.85 -1.48
CA PHE A 25 0.42 -14.25 -1.94
C PHE A 25 0.31 -14.22 -3.47
N GLY A 26 0.77 -13.13 -4.10
CA GLY A 26 0.79 -13.00 -5.57
C GLY A 26 1.57 -14.12 -6.25
N ILE A 27 2.78 -14.43 -5.74
CA ILE A 27 3.61 -15.53 -6.25
C ILE A 27 2.90 -16.87 -6.08
N LYS A 28 2.39 -17.16 -4.87
CA LYS A 28 1.75 -18.44 -4.54
C LYS A 28 0.55 -18.74 -5.44
N HIS A 29 -0.21 -17.72 -5.82
CA HIS A 29 -1.42 -17.87 -6.63
C HIS A 29 -1.24 -17.49 -8.11
N ASN A 30 0.01 -17.23 -8.55
CA ASN A 30 0.33 -16.80 -9.91
C ASN A 30 -0.49 -15.57 -10.36
N ILE A 31 -0.60 -14.58 -9.48
CA ILE A 31 -1.31 -13.32 -9.70
C ILE A 31 -0.29 -12.20 -9.88
N ASN A 32 -0.41 -11.44 -10.97
CA ASN A 32 0.41 -10.25 -11.17
C ASN A 32 -0.10 -9.09 -10.30
N LEU A 33 0.72 -8.67 -9.33
CA LEU A 33 0.41 -7.60 -8.39
C LEU A 33 1.31 -6.39 -8.64
N ILE A 34 0.71 -5.22 -8.80
CA ILE A 34 1.42 -3.93 -8.88
C ILE A 34 1.13 -3.19 -7.58
N ILE A 35 2.16 -2.99 -6.76
CA ILE A 35 2.01 -2.44 -5.40
C ILE A 35 2.70 -1.09 -5.34
N ASP A 36 1.92 -0.04 -5.13
CA ASP A 36 2.43 1.29 -4.78
C ASP A 36 2.38 1.47 -3.26
N LYS A 37 3.27 2.31 -2.73
CA LYS A 37 3.38 2.56 -1.30
C LYS A 37 3.32 4.05 -0.98
N ALA A 38 2.66 4.40 0.13
CA ALA A 38 2.61 5.76 0.68
C ALA A 38 2.91 5.73 2.18
N MET A 39 3.61 6.74 2.67
CA MET A 39 3.93 6.87 4.11
C MET A 39 3.29 8.09 4.77
N THR A 40 2.64 8.95 3.99
CA THR A 40 1.96 10.15 4.49
C THR A 40 0.56 10.22 3.89
N GLY A 41 -0.38 10.87 4.59
CA GLY A 41 -1.74 11.10 4.08
C GLY A 41 -1.75 11.85 2.74
N GLU A 42 -0.85 12.81 2.56
CA GLU A 42 -0.73 13.59 1.32
C GLU A 42 -0.31 12.72 0.13
N THR A 43 0.68 11.84 0.34
CA THR A 43 1.13 10.90 -0.70
C THR A 43 0.01 9.90 -1.01
N THR A 44 -0.69 9.42 0.01
CA THR A 44 -1.85 8.52 -0.13
C THR A 44 -2.93 9.15 -0.99
N LEU A 45 -3.29 10.41 -0.71
CA LEU A 45 -4.31 11.15 -1.46
C LEU A 45 -3.88 11.38 -2.92
N ALA A 46 -2.65 11.80 -3.15
CA ALA A 46 -2.12 12.06 -4.50
C ALA A 46 -2.05 10.80 -5.37
N LEU A 47 -1.75 9.64 -4.77
CA LEU A 47 -1.81 8.36 -5.47
C LEU A 47 -3.27 7.94 -5.70
N HIS A 48 -4.09 7.90 -4.64
CA HIS A 48 -5.48 7.44 -4.73
C HIS A 48 -6.32 8.25 -5.74
N SER A 49 -6.07 9.56 -5.88
CA SER A 49 -6.77 10.41 -6.85
C SER A 49 -6.60 9.99 -8.31
N GLN A 50 -5.62 9.12 -8.61
CA GLN A 50 -5.43 8.53 -9.95
C GLN A 50 -6.49 7.48 -10.30
N LYS A 51 -7.32 7.04 -9.34
CA LYS A 51 -8.45 6.10 -9.53
C LYS A 51 -8.09 4.80 -10.27
N ARG A 52 -6.86 4.30 -10.06
CA ARG A 52 -6.30 3.13 -10.75
C ARG A 52 -6.15 1.89 -9.86
N TYR A 53 -6.46 2.00 -8.57
CA TYR A 53 -6.27 0.94 -7.59
C TYR A 53 -7.53 0.10 -7.45
N HIS A 54 -7.35 -1.21 -7.36
CA HIS A 54 -8.43 -2.16 -7.09
C HIS A 54 -8.63 -2.36 -5.59
N MET A 55 -7.57 -2.13 -4.80
CA MET A 55 -7.55 -2.29 -3.36
C MET A 55 -6.61 -1.26 -2.73
N VAL A 56 -6.98 -0.78 -1.55
CA VAL A 56 -6.18 0.13 -0.74
C VAL A 56 -6.09 -0.45 0.68
N PHE A 57 -4.88 -0.66 1.17
CA PHE A 57 -4.61 -0.91 2.58
C PHE A 57 -4.22 0.42 3.20
N LEU A 58 -5.03 0.91 4.13
CA LEU A 58 -4.88 2.22 4.73
C LEU A 58 -4.72 2.07 6.24
N ASP A 59 -3.58 2.49 6.77
CA ASP A 59 -3.46 2.78 8.19
C ASP A 59 -4.36 3.97 8.56
N ILE A 60 -5.12 3.82 9.64
CA ILE A 60 -6.02 4.86 10.14
C ILE A 60 -5.22 5.97 10.84
N ASP A 61 -4.03 5.66 11.35
CA ASP A 61 -3.17 6.55 12.11
C ASP A 61 -1.97 7.01 11.26
N LEU A 62 -2.25 7.63 10.11
CA LEU A 62 -1.22 8.18 9.21
C LEU A 62 -0.60 9.51 9.68
N ASP A 63 -1.07 10.07 10.78
CA ASP A 63 -0.49 11.29 11.34
C ASP A 63 0.96 11.02 11.78
N GLU A 64 1.85 11.97 11.49
CA GLU A 64 3.13 12.02 12.19
C GLU A 64 2.81 12.10 13.69
N LYS A 65 3.24 11.13 14.48
CA LYS A 65 3.35 11.36 15.92
C LYS A 65 4.28 12.56 16.08
N VAL A 66 3.70 13.73 16.35
CA VAL A 66 4.45 14.92 16.71
C VAL A 66 5.10 14.60 18.06
N ASN A 67 6.36 14.15 17.98
CA ASN A 67 7.33 13.90 19.05
C ASN A 67 6.81 13.37 20.40
#